data_AF-A0A3B9YVG4-F1
#
_entry.id   AF-A0A3B9YVG4-F1
#
_cell.length_a   1.000
_cell.length_b   1.000
_cell.length_c   1.000
_cell.angle_alpha   90.00
_cell.angle_beta   90.00
_cell.angle_gamma   90.00
#
_symmetry.space_group_name_H-M   'P 1'
#
loop_
_entity.id
_entity.type
_entity.pdbx_description
1 polymer ?
#
loop_
_entity_poly.entity_id
_entity_poly.type
_entity_poly.pdbx_seq_one_letter_code
_entity_poly.pdbx_strand_id
1 'polypeptide(L)' 'LIGRAWVFPVAARGQKGVEAVLTNFKKEMKVAMALTGVTRVSDIDRGCLLSK' A
#
# COMPACT_ATOMS: atom_id res chain seq x y z
N LEU A 1 6.93 -5.89 -4.50
CA LEU A 1 6.13 -7.08 -4.86
C LEU A 1 5.14 -7.35 -3.73
N ILE A 2 3.86 -7.57 -4.05
CA ILE A 2 2.85 -7.96 -3.06
C ILE A 2 2.87 -9.49 -2.97
N GLY A 3 3.05 -10.03 -1.75
CA GLY A 3 3.17 -11.47 -1.49
C GLY A 3 1.83 -12.21 -1.56
N ARG A 4 1.46 -12.96 -0.51
CA ARG A 4 0.22 -13.77 -0.51
C ARG A 4 -1.09 -12.99 -0.31
N ALA A 5 -1.02 -11.67 -0.12
CA ALA A 5 -2.19 -10.85 0.16
C ALA A 5 -3.24 -10.85 -0.98
N TRP A 6 -2.89 -11.27 -2.19
CA TRP A 6 -3.83 -11.41 -3.32
C TRP A 6 -4.63 -12.72 -3.33
N VAL A 7 -4.21 -13.75 -2.58
CA VAL A 7 -4.78 -15.11 -2.68
C VAL A 7 -6.20 -15.19 -2.10
N PHE A 8 -6.46 -14.52 -0.98
CA PHE A 8 -7.79 -14.45 -0.39
C PHE A 8 -8.80 -13.63 -1.23
N PRO A 9 -8.47 -12.41 -1.68
CA PRO A 9 -9.42 -11.62 -2.48
C PRO A 9 -9.71 -12.24 -3.86
N VAL A 10 -8.75 -12.93 -4.49
CA VAL A 10 -9.01 -13.64 -5.75
C VAL A 10 -9.93 -14.83 -5.54
N ALA A 11 -9.78 -15.58 -4.45
CA ALA A 11 -10.66 -16.69 -4.13
C ALA A 11 -12.08 -16.21 -3.82
N ALA A 12 -12.22 -15.04 -3.20
CA ALA A 12 -13.53 -14.48 -2.84
C ALA A 12 -14.29 -13.88 -4.03
N ARG A 13 -13.63 -13.06 -4.89
CA ARG A 13 -14.30 -12.27 -5.94
C ARG A 13 -13.52 -12.18 -7.26
N GLY A 14 -12.56 -13.09 -7.48
CA GLY A 14 -11.70 -13.08 -8.66
C GLY A 14 -10.94 -11.77 -8.83
N GLN A 15 -10.85 -11.29 -10.07
CA GLN A 15 -10.17 -10.03 -10.41
C GLN A 15 -10.67 -8.84 -9.60
N LYS A 16 -12.00 -8.69 -9.43
CA LYS A 16 -12.60 -7.56 -8.69
C LYS A 16 -12.15 -7.52 -7.23
N GLY A 17 -11.89 -8.68 -6.62
CA GLY A 17 -11.35 -8.74 -5.27
C GLY A 17 -9.92 -8.20 -5.21
N VAL A 18 -9.08 -8.61 -6.17
CA VAL A 18 -7.69 -8.15 -6.24
C VAL A 18 -7.62 -6.65 -6.50
N GLU A 19 -8.46 -6.12 -7.41
CA GLU A 19 -8.56 -4.69 -7.68
C GLU A 19 -8.95 -3.88 -6.43
N ALA A 20 -9.91 -4.38 -5.64
CA ALA A 20 -10.31 -3.74 -4.40
C ALA A 20 -9.14 -3.65 -3.40
N VAL A 21 -8.39 -4.73 -3.24
CA VAL A 21 -7.22 -4.76 -2.35
C VAL A 21 -6.12 -3.82 -2.84
N LEU A 22 -5.79 -3.83 -4.13
CA LEU A 22 -4.81 -2.90 -4.71
C LEU A 22 -5.22 -1.43 -4.53
N THR A 23 -6.52 -1.15 -4.66
CA THR A 23 -7.08 0.19 -4.43
C THR A 23 -6.91 0.62 -2.97
N ASN A 24 -7.13 -0.29 -2.03
CA ASN A 24 -6.94 -0.01 -0.60
C ASN A 24 -5.46 0.24 -0.28
N PHE A 25 -4.55 -0.60 -0.75
CA PHE A 25 -3.11 -0.37 -0.60
C PHE A 25 -2.70 1.01 -1.12
N LYS A 26 -3.22 1.43 -2.29
CA LYS A 26 -2.95 2.77 -2.84
C LYS A 26 -3.46 3.89 -1.92
N LYS A 27 -4.63 3.72 -1.30
CA LYS A 27 -5.19 4.71 -0.36
C LYS A 27 -4.35 4.78 0.91
N GLU A 28 -4.00 3.65 1.49
CA GLU A 28 -3.17 3.59 2.69
C GLU A 28 -1.78 4.19 2.46
N MET A 29 -1.15 3.92 1.31
CA MET A 29 0.11 4.55 0.93
C MET A 29 -0.01 6.08 0.87
N LYS A 30 -1.11 6.62 0.34
CA LYS A 30 -1.34 8.08 0.35
C LYS A 30 -1.48 8.63 1.77
N VAL A 31 -2.16 7.92 2.65
CA VAL A 31 -2.29 8.32 4.06
C VAL A 31 -0.94 8.29 4.76
N ALA A 32 -0.15 7.23 4.58
CA ALA A 32 1.19 7.13 5.14
C ALA A 32 2.09 8.27 4.66
N MET A 33 2.09 8.55 3.34
CA MET A 33 2.82 9.66 2.74
C MET A 33 2.39 11.02 3.31
N ALA A 34 1.08 11.23 3.49
CA ALA A 34 0.57 12.45 4.10
C ALA A 34 1.03 12.62 5.56
N LEU A 35 1.07 11.52 6.33
CA LEU A 35 1.52 11.53 7.73
C LEU A 35 3.03 11.71 7.87
N THR A 36 3.82 11.26 6.88
CA THR A 36 5.27 11.47 6.85
C THR A 36 5.68 12.76 6.13
N GLY A 37 4.73 13.57 5.65
CA GLY A 37 4.99 14.84 4.96
C GLY A 37 5.59 14.67 3.55
N VAL A 38 5.44 13.50 2.93
CA VAL A 38 5.99 13.17 1.61
C VAL A 38 4.90 13.24 0.55
N THR A 39 5.17 13.86 -0.61
CA THR A 39 4.18 14.00 -1.70
C THR A 39 4.50 13.15 -2.94
N ARG A 40 5.72 12.64 -3.05
CA ARG A 40 6.15 11.76 -4.14
C ARG A 40 6.77 10.49 -3.59
N VAL A 41 6.51 9.36 -4.24
CA VAL A 41 7.04 8.06 -3.82
C VAL A 41 8.58 8.03 -3.87
N SER A 42 9.20 8.82 -4.75
CA SER A 42 10.66 8.96 -4.84
C SER A 42 11.31 9.55 -3.60
N ASP A 43 10.53 10.25 -2.78
CA ASP A 43 11.05 11.03 -1.66
C ASP A 43 10.87 10.26 -0.33
N ILE A 44 10.41 8.99 -0.39
CA ILE A 44 10.33 8.09 0.76
C ILE A 44 11.72 7.55 1.05
N ASP A 45 12.26 7.87 2.22
CA ASP A 45 13.59 7.45 2.65
C ASP A 45 13.60 6.98 4.12
N ARG A 46 14.80 6.75 4.68
CA ARG A 46 14.97 6.30 6.07
C ARG A 46 14.56 7.35 7.11
N GLY A 47 14.45 8.63 6.76
CA GLY A 47 13.95 9.68 7.65
C GLY A 47 12.46 9.52 7.96
N CYS A 48 11.71 8.78 7.13
CA CYS A 48 10.33 8.40 7.39
C CYS A 48 10.20 7.27 8.43
N LEU A 49 11.32 6.65 8.85
CA LEU A 49 11.36 5.57 9.81
C LEU A 49 11.95 6.07 11.13
N LEU A 50 11.34 5.66 12.23
CA LEU A 50 11.96 5.81 13.54
C LEU A 50 12.97 4.67 13.71
N SER A 51 14.27 4.97 13.59
CA SER A 51 15.32 4.05 14.03
C SER A 51 15.63 4.30 15.50
N LYS A 52 15.70 3.22 16.27
CA LYS A 52 16.25 3.21 17.62
C LYS A 52 17.77 3.19 17.57
#